data_AF-A0A7S3IB36-F1
#
_entry.id   AF-A0A7S3IB36-F1
#
_cell.length_a   1.000
_cell.length_b   1.000
_cell.length_c   1.000
_cell.angle_alpha   90.00
_cell.angle_beta   90.00
_cell.angle_gamma   90.00
#
_symmetry.space_group_name_H-M   'P 1'
#
loop_
_entity.id
_entity.type
_entity.pdbx_description
1 polymer ?
#
loop_
_entity_poly.entity_id
_entity_poly.type
_entity_poly.pdbx_seq_one_letter_code
_entity_poly.pdbx_strand_id
1 'polypeptide(L)'
;MLDIESFTFLNRALESTLAPIVILATNRGICTIKGTDMISPHGIPVDLLDRLMIIRTCPYELDEVINILAIRSSTENIKMSKDALASLGQIGATTSLRYAIQ
;
A
#
# COMPACT_ATOMS: atom_id res chain seq x y z
N MET A 1 13.39 2.01 1.28
CA MET A 1 12.92 2.03 2.67
C MET A 1 13.69 3.13 3.39
N LEU A 2 12.99 3.96 4.16
CA LEU A 2 13.59 5.04 4.94
C LEU A 2 14.58 4.47 5.95
N ASP A 3 15.63 5.24 6.24
CA ASP A 3 16.62 4.93 7.26
C ASP A 3 16.30 5.60 8.59
N ILE A 4 17.06 5.26 9.61
CA ILE A 4 16.90 5.79 10.97
C ILE A 4 16.99 7.33 11.01
N GLU A 5 17.85 7.94 10.19
CA GLU A 5 17.99 9.41 10.11
C GLU A 5 16.72 10.06 9.55
N SER A 6 16.14 9.48 8.50
CA SER A 6 14.86 9.92 7.94
C SER A 6 13.72 9.85 8.96
N PHE A 7 13.65 8.79 9.77
CA PHE A 7 12.64 8.66 10.83
C PHE A 7 12.85 9.66 11.97
N THR A 8 14.10 9.94 12.32
CA THR A 8 14.46 10.97 13.32
C THR A 8 13.99 12.35 12.84
N PHE A 9 14.20 12.66 11.56
CA PHE A 9 13.67 13.90 10.96
C PHE A 9 12.15 13.95 11.00
N LEU A 10 11.46 12.86 10.61
CA LEU A 10 10.00 12.80 10.62
C LEU A 10 9.42 12.99 12.03
N ASN A 11 10.02 12.38 13.05
CA ASN A 11 9.59 12.57 14.44
C ASN A 11 9.57 14.04 14.85
N ARG A 12 10.64 14.77 14.53
CA ARG A 12 10.74 16.21 14.82
C ARG A 12 9.80 17.04 13.93
N ALA A 13 9.68 16.70 12.66
CA ALA A 13 8.82 17.42 11.73
C ALA A 13 7.33 17.32 12.14
N LEU A 14 6.90 16.16 12.65
CA LEU A 14 5.54 15.90 13.10
C LEU A 14 5.17 16.59 14.43
N GLU A 15 6.15 17.13 15.16
CA GLU A 15 5.90 17.95 16.35
C GLU A 15 5.52 19.40 16.01
N SER A 16 5.77 19.84 14.78
CA SER A 16 5.40 21.18 14.33
C SER A 16 3.89 21.34 14.23
N THR A 17 3.35 22.48 14.68
CA THR A 17 1.92 22.81 14.51
C THR A 17 1.51 23.00 13.05
N LEU A 18 2.48 23.19 12.15
CA LEU A 18 2.28 23.32 10.72
C LEU A 18 2.51 21.99 9.98
N ALA A 19 2.71 20.89 10.70
CA ALA A 19 2.92 19.58 10.09
C ALA A 19 1.67 19.12 9.33
N PRO A 20 1.79 18.70 8.06
CA PRO A 20 0.67 18.10 7.34
C PRO A 20 0.36 16.71 7.89
N ILE A 21 -0.80 16.18 7.53
CA ILE A 21 -1.14 14.78 7.79
C ILE A 21 -0.22 13.90 6.93
N VAL A 22 0.53 13.02 7.58
CA VAL A 22 1.42 12.07 6.91
C VAL A 22 0.77 10.70 6.86
N ILE A 23 0.59 10.17 5.65
CA ILE A 23 0.11 8.80 5.42
C ILE A 23 1.29 7.96 4.96
N LEU A 24 1.60 6.91 5.70
CA LEU A 24 2.65 5.94 5.38
C LEU A 24 2.00 4.63 4.92
N ALA A 25 2.66 3.95 3.98
CA ALA A 25 2.25 2.63 3.52
C ALA A 25 3.46 1.69 3.48
N THR A 26 3.27 0.45 3.93
CA THR A 26 4.30 -0.58 3.96
C THR A 26 3.68 -1.94 3.68
N ASN A 27 4.38 -2.76 2.91
CA ASN A 27 4.04 -4.15 2.65
C ASN A 27 4.95 -5.13 3.41
N ARG A 28 5.80 -4.64 4.32
CA ARG A 28 6.69 -5.46 5.14
C ARG A 28 6.12 -5.63 6.55
N GLY A 29 6.09 -6.86 7.04
CA GLY A 29 5.64 -7.20 8.38
C GLY A 29 6.69 -6.89 9.44
N ILE A 30 7.77 -7.66 9.49
CA ILE A 30 8.91 -7.46 10.39
C ILE A 30 10.15 -7.31 9.52
N CYS A 31 10.93 -6.25 9.73
CA CYS A 31 12.20 -6.08 9.02
C CYS A 31 13.16 -5.17 9.80
N THR A 32 14.42 -5.16 9.37
CA THR A 32 15.45 -4.30 9.95
C THR A 32 15.22 -2.84 9.60
N ILE A 33 15.44 -1.96 10.57
CA ILE A 33 15.45 -0.51 10.33
C ILE A 33 16.75 -0.18 9.59
N LYS A 34 16.64 0.35 8.37
CA LYS A 34 17.80 0.64 7.53
C LYS A 34 18.74 1.61 8.23
N GLY A 35 20.03 1.28 8.29
CA GLY A 35 21.05 2.04 9.03
C GLY A 35 21.29 1.55 10.46
N THR A 36 20.59 0.49 10.89
CA THR A 36 20.80 -0.17 12.19
C THR A 36 20.67 -1.69 12.04
N ASP A 37 21.08 -2.44 13.06
CA ASP A 37 20.85 -3.89 13.14
C ASP A 37 19.57 -4.26 13.91
N MET A 38 18.74 -3.27 14.26
CA MET A 38 17.51 -3.48 15.01
C MET A 38 16.36 -3.93 14.11
N ILE A 39 15.63 -4.96 14.56
CA ILE A 39 14.43 -5.48 13.90
C ILE A 39 13.20 -4.85 14.55
N SER A 40 12.27 -4.35 13.74
CA SER A 40 11.04 -3.70 14.22
C SER A 40 9.85 -4.01 13.31
N PRO A 41 8.60 -3.99 13.83
CA PRO A 41 7.40 -4.00 12.99
C PRO A 41 7.48 -2.91 11.92
N HIS A 42 7.19 -3.28 10.68
CA HIS A 42 7.21 -2.43 9.50
C HIS A 42 8.56 -1.74 9.23
N GLY A 43 9.63 -2.11 9.94
CA GLY A 43 10.94 -1.45 9.92
C GLY A 43 10.88 0.03 10.32
N ILE A 44 9.92 0.38 11.18
CA ILE A 44 9.76 1.71 11.75
C ILE A 44 10.25 1.68 13.21
N PRO A 45 11.02 2.68 13.67
CA PRO A 45 11.39 2.83 15.08
C PRO A 45 10.17 2.82 16.01
N VAL A 46 10.27 2.16 17.18
CA VAL A 46 9.13 1.95 18.10
C VAL A 46 8.52 3.27 18.59
N ASP A 47 9.35 4.28 18.81
CA ASP A 47 8.97 5.63 19.20
C ASP A 47 8.05 6.33 18.18
N LEU A 48 8.30 6.14 16.87
CA LEU A 48 7.39 6.64 15.85
C LEU A 48 6.18 5.71 15.72
N LEU A 49 6.37 4.39 15.81
CA LEU A 49 5.30 3.39 15.67
C LEU A 49 4.15 3.62 16.67
N ASP A 50 4.47 3.92 17.93
CA ASP A 50 3.50 4.17 19.00
C ASP A 50 2.65 5.43 18.76
N ARG A 51 3.09 6.33 17.86
CA ARG A 51 2.39 7.56 17.48
C ARG A 51 1.50 7.38 16.25
N LEU A 52 1.54 6.22 15.57
CA LEU A 52 0.84 5.99 14.32
C LEU A 52 -0.51 5.28 14.54
N MET A 53 -1.51 5.69 13.75
CA MET A 53 -2.74 4.91 13.58
C MET A 53 -2.52 3.88 12.47
N ILE A 54 -2.52 2.60 12.82
CA ILE A 54 -2.32 1.50 11.86
C ILE A 54 -3.67 1.04 11.31
N ILE A 55 -3.85 1.18 9.98
CA ILE A 55 -4.99 0.65 9.24
C ILE A 55 -4.50 -0.50 8.36
N ARG A 56 -5.08 -1.69 8.57
CA ARG A 56 -4.75 -2.89 7.79
C ARG A 56 -5.66 -2.98 6.57
N THR A 57 -5.07 -3.15 5.39
CA THR A 57 -5.80 -3.49 4.17
C THR A 57 -5.89 -5.00 4.02
N CYS A 58 -7.00 -5.47 3.45
CA CYS A 58 -7.21 -6.88 3.10
C CYS A 58 -7.01 -7.07 1.59
N PRO A 59 -6.59 -8.27 1.14
CA PRO A 59 -6.64 -8.62 -0.27
C PRO A 59 -8.07 -8.53 -0.81
N TYR A 60 -8.20 -8.13 -2.07
CA TYR A 60 -9.51 -8.08 -2.74
C TYR A 60 -10.04 -9.48 -3.05
N GLU A 61 -11.35 -9.64 -2.98
CA GLU A 61 -12.06 -10.80 -3.50
C GLU A 61 -12.19 -10.73 -5.03
N LEU A 62 -12.46 -11.87 -5.67
CA LEU A 62 -12.56 -11.96 -7.13
C LEU A 62 -13.61 -10.98 -7.71
N ASP A 63 -14.75 -10.86 -7.05
CA ASP A 63 -15.83 -9.96 -7.48
C ASP A 63 -15.41 -8.49 -7.38
N GLU A 64 -14.65 -8.13 -6.34
CA GLU A 64 -14.08 -6.79 -6.17
C GLU A 64 -13.05 -6.49 -7.27
N VAL A 65 -12.21 -7.46 -7.63
CA VAL A 65 -11.24 -7.34 -8.73
C VAL A 65 -11.96 -7.07 -10.05
N ILE A 66 -13.01 -7.83 -10.37
CA ILE A 66 -13.81 -7.64 -11.59
C ILE A 66 -14.44 -6.24 -11.62
N ASN A 67 -15.00 -5.78 -10.50
CA ASN A 67 -15.59 -4.45 -10.39
C ASN A 67 -14.55 -3.34 -10.61
N ILE A 68 -13.35 -3.47 -10.06
CA ILE A 68 -12.27 -2.50 -10.27
C ILE A 68 -11.87 -2.47 -11.75
N LEU A 69 -11.74 -3.62 -12.41
CA LEU A 69 -11.42 -3.70 -13.84
C LEU A 69 -12.53 -3.09 -14.71
N ALA A 70 -13.80 -3.29 -14.36
CA ALA A 70 -14.93 -2.67 -15.04
C ALA A 70 -14.90 -1.13 -14.92
N ILE A 71 -14.60 -0.60 -13.74
CA ILE A 71 -14.43 0.85 -13.56
C ILE A 71 -13.25 1.34 -14.40
N ARG A 72 -12.10 0.66 -14.36
CA ARG A 72 -10.89 1.07 -15.12
C ARG A 72 -11.11 1.09 -16.62
N SER A 73 -11.68 0.02 -17.19
CA SER A 73 -12.05 -0.03 -18.61
C SER A 73 -13.01 1.09 -19.01
N SER A 74 -13.99 1.43 -18.15
CA SER A 74 -14.88 2.57 -18.39
C SER A 74 -14.14 3.91 -18.38
N THR A 75 -13.20 4.11 -17.45
CA THR A 75 -12.40 5.35 -17.37
C THR A 75 -11.46 5.52 -18.57
N GLU A 76 -11.03 4.41 -19.17
CA GLU A 76 -10.14 4.41 -20.35
C GLU A 76 -10.94 4.35 -21.67
N ASN A 77 -12.27 4.37 -21.60
CA ASN A 77 -13.18 4.24 -22.75
C ASN A 77 -12.98 2.96 -23.57
N ILE A 78 -12.54 1.87 -22.93
CA ILE A 78 -12.34 0.57 -23.55
C ILE A 78 -13.60 -0.26 -23.37
N LYS A 79 -14.22 -0.68 -24.49
CA LYS A 79 -15.37 -1.58 -24.45
C LYS A 79 -14.89 -3.02 -24.25
N MET A 80 -15.12 -3.57 -23.05
CA MET A 80 -14.82 -4.97 -22.75
C MET A 80 -16.11 -5.79 -22.68
N SER A 81 -16.07 -7.01 -23.20
CA SER A 81 -17.15 -7.98 -22.98
C SER A 81 -17.12 -8.49 -21.54
N LYS A 82 -18.27 -8.97 -21.05
CA LYS A 82 -18.37 -9.53 -19.69
C LYS A 82 -17.46 -10.75 -19.51
N ASP A 83 -17.33 -11.59 -20.54
CA ASP A 83 -16.48 -12.78 -20.51
C ASP A 83 -14.99 -12.42 -20.45
N ALA A 84 -14.60 -11.33 -21.13
CA ALA A 84 -13.23 -10.81 -21.07
C ALA A 84 -12.90 -10.27 -19.68
N LEU A 85 -13.85 -9.55 -19.05
CA LEU A 85 -13.69 -9.06 -17.67
C LEU A 85 -13.59 -10.22 -16.66
N ALA A 86 -14.40 -11.27 -16.82
CA ALA A 86 -14.32 -12.46 -15.95
C ALA A 86 -12.96 -13.16 -16.09
N SER A 87 -12.47 -13.33 -17.32
CA SER A 87 -11.15 -13.93 -17.59
C SER A 87 -10.01 -13.07 -17.02
N LEU A 88 -10.05 -11.75 -17.22
CA LEU A 88 -9.08 -10.83 -16.64
C LEU A 88 -9.13 -10.79 -15.11
N GLY A 89 -10.33 -10.94 -14.53
CA GLY A 89 -10.51 -11.07 -13.09
C GLY A 89 -9.76 -12.28 -12.53
N GLN A 90 -9.86 -13.44 -13.18
CA GLN A 90 -9.12 -14.65 -12.79
C GLN A 90 -7.60 -14.46 -12.91
N ILE A 91 -7.13 -13.80 -13.99
CA ILE A 91 -5.71 -13.47 -14.16
C ILE A 91 -5.26 -12.53 -13.03
N GLY A 92 -6.04 -11.50 -12.72
CA GLY A 92 -5.76 -10.53 -11.66
C GLY A 92 -5.71 -11.15 -10.27
N ALA A 93 -6.58 -12.13 -9.99
CA ALA A 93 -6.58 -12.89 -8.75
C ALA A 93 -5.36 -13.83 -8.64
N THR A 94 -4.91 -14.40 -9.75
CA THR A 94 -3.75 -15.31 -9.77
C THR A 94 -2.42 -14.56 -9.73
N THR A 95 -2.37 -13.34 -10.27
CA THR A 95 -1.14 -12.56 -10.42
C THR A 95 -1.13 -11.31 -9.54
N SER A 96 -1.60 -10.18 -10.05
CA SER A 96 -1.85 -8.95 -9.31
C SER A 96 -2.81 -8.06 -10.08
N LEU A 97 -3.56 -7.23 -9.36
CA LEU A 97 -4.43 -6.22 -9.95
C LEU A 97 -3.66 -5.23 -10.84
N ARG A 98 -2.40 -4.92 -10.50
CA ARG A 98 -1.54 -4.06 -11.34
C ARG A 98 -1.29 -4.69 -12.70
N TYR A 99 -0.94 -5.97 -12.73
CA TYR A 99 -0.68 -6.69 -13.98
C TYR A 99 -1.94 -6.77 -14.86
N ALA A 100 -3.11 -7.00 -14.26
CA ALA A 100 -4.36 -7.07 -15.01
C ALA A 100 -4.83 -5.73 -15.60
N ILE A 101 -4.28 -4.59 -15.13
CA ILE A 101 -4.64 -3.24 -15.60
C ILE A 101 -3.65 -2.70 -16.65
N GLN A 102 -2.36 -3.08 -16.59
CA GLN A 102 -1.31 -2.59 -17.49
C GLN A 102 -1.40 -3.23 -18.89
#